data_AF-A0A165WEE6-F1
#
_entry.id   AF-A0A165WEE6-F1
#
_cell.length_a   1.000
_cell.length_b   1.000
_cell.length_c   1.000
_cell.angle_alpha   90.00
_cell.angle_beta   90.00
_cell.angle_gamma   90.00
#
_symmetry.space_group_name_H-M   'P 1'
#
loop_
_entity.id
_entity.type
_entity.pdbx_description
1 polymer ?
#
loop_
_entity_poly.entity_id
_entity_poly.type
_entity_poly.pdbx_seq_one_letter_code
_entity_poly.pdbx_strand_id
1 'polypeptide(L)'
;HKPVARKQKPVPGVMPEESRVQRKIPVDPLLSLSPLSHHPPSYQPSSKIPQELFDKIIANEDNFLWPEEVKLFGQVLNNNLPAIATQDSERGVLREDYFSDYIIPLVDHEPWVEKNIPIPPG
;
A
#
# COMPACT_ATOMS: atom_id res chain seq x y z
N HIS A 1 12.54 1.12 -27.08
CA HIS A 1 12.05 -0.16 -27.65
C HIS A 1 12.69 -1.33 -26.89
N LYS A 2 11.90 -2.19 -26.20
CA LYS A 2 12.43 -3.39 -25.52
C LYS A 2 12.38 -4.57 -26.51
N PRO A 3 13.50 -5.22 -26.87
CA PRO A 3 13.51 -6.36 -27.78
C PRO A 3 12.58 -7.48 -27.28
N VAL A 4 11.93 -8.21 -28.20
CA VAL A 4 10.98 -9.30 -27.88
C VAL A 4 11.62 -10.34 -26.96
N ALA A 5 12.89 -10.67 -27.18
CA ALA A 5 13.67 -11.59 -26.35
C ALA A 5 13.86 -11.14 -24.88
N ARG A 6 13.63 -9.85 -24.57
CA ARG A 6 13.70 -9.31 -23.19
C ARG A 6 12.30 -9.05 -22.59
N LYS A 7 11.22 -9.46 -23.27
CA LYS A 7 9.85 -9.25 -22.81
C LYS A 7 9.47 -10.40 -21.85
N GLN A 8 9.30 -10.07 -20.58
CA GLN A 8 8.74 -10.98 -19.58
C GLN A 8 7.22 -10.99 -19.74
N LYS A 9 6.61 -12.19 -19.73
CA LYS A 9 5.16 -12.36 -19.76
C LYS A 9 4.73 -13.04 -18.46
N PRO A 10 3.66 -12.58 -17.81
CA PRO A 10 3.12 -13.27 -16.64
C PRO A 10 2.61 -14.65 -17.08
N VAL A 11 2.99 -15.67 -16.33
CA VAL A 11 2.49 -17.05 -16.48
C VAL A 11 1.61 -17.34 -15.26
N PRO A 12 0.40 -17.89 -15.45
CA PRO A 12 -0.42 -18.34 -14.33
C PRO A 12 0.31 -19.40 -13.51
N GLY A 13 0.45 -19.19 -12.20
CA GLY A 13 1.19 -20.08 -11.30
C GLY A 13 0.91 -19.76 -9.83
N VAL A 14 1.42 -20.60 -8.93
CA VAL A 14 1.35 -20.37 -7.48
C VAL A 14 2.50 -19.47 -7.06
N MET A 15 2.23 -18.50 -6.18
CA MET A 15 3.26 -17.63 -5.60
C MET A 15 4.21 -18.48 -4.73
N PRO A 16 5.52 -18.56 -5.04
CA PRO A 16 6.49 -19.29 -4.22
C PRO A 16 6.56 -18.74 -2.80
N GLU A 17 6.68 -19.61 -1.79
CA GLU A 17 6.76 -19.20 -0.38
C GLU A 17 7.96 -18.27 -0.13
N GLU A 18 9.13 -18.54 -0.72
CA GLU A 18 10.30 -17.65 -0.62
C GLU A 18 10.08 -16.23 -1.18
N SER A 19 9.10 -16.04 -2.06
CA SER A 19 8.79 -14.74 -2.66
C SER A 19 7.71 -13.97 -1.91
N ARG A 20 7.11 -14.57 -0.87
CA ARG A 20 6.10 -13.90 -0.06
C ARG A 20 6.72 -12.79 0.78
N VAL A 21 6.08 -11.62 0.75
CA VAL A 21 6.42 -10.53 1.66
C VAL A 21 6.14 -10.95 3.09
N GLN A 22 7.19 -10.93 3.93
CA GLN A 22 7.08 -11.19 5.35
C GLN A 22 6.82 -9.89 6.10
N ARG A 23 5.76 -9.85 6.90
CA ARG A 23 5.46 -8.74 7.81
C ARG A 23 5.98 -9.04 9.21
N LYS A 24 6.76 -8.12 9.75
CA LYS A 24 7.27 -8.14 11.14
C LYS A 24 6.80 -6.88 11.87
N ILE A 25 6.69 -6.98 13.19
CA ILE A 25 6.37 -5.85 14.07
C ILE A 25 7.52 -5.78 15.08
N PRO A 26 8.62 -5.07 14.74
CA PRO A 26 9.80 -5.03 15.60
C PRO A 26 9.55 -4.24 16.89
N VAL A 27 8.64 -3.27 16.85
CA VAL A 27 8.26 -2.40 17.98
C VAL A 27 6.74 -2.33 18.06
N ASP A 28 6.21 -2.31 19.28
CA ASP A 28 4.78 -2.09 19.51
C ASP A 28 4.34 -0.74 18.91
N PRO A 29 3.45 -0.75 17.89
CA PRO A 29 3.02 0.47 17.20
C PRO A 29 2.19 1.41 18.08
N LEU A 30 1.70 0.95 19.23
CA LEU A 30 0.88 1.75 20.13
C LEU A 30 1.72 2.69 21.00
N LEU A 31 3.04 2.44 21.13
CA LEU A 31 3.92 3.22 22.00
C LEU A 31 4.07 4.69 21.57
N SER A 32 3.97 4.99 20.28
CA SER A 32 4.12 6.35 19.74
C SER A 32 2.80 7.09 19.54
N LEU A 33 1.66 6.49 19.93
CA LEU A 33 0.37 7.13 19.76
C LEU A 33 0.21 8.31 20.72
N SER A 34 -0.25 9.43 20.16
CA SER A 34 -0.64 10.59 20.98
C SER A 34 -1.93 10.27 21.73
N PRO A 35 -2.02 10.61 23.03
CA PRO A 35 -3.25 10.40 23.78
C PRO A 35 -4.39 11.24 23.20
N LEU A 36 -5.60 10.67 23.20
CA LEU A 36 -6.81 11.37 22.79
C LEU A 36 -7.44 12.07 23.99
N SER A 37 -8.02 13.24 23.76
CA SER A 37 -8.75 13.98 24.80
C SER A 37 -10.16 13.41 24.92
N HIS A 38 -10.67 13.26 26.15
CA HIS A 38 -12.08 12.95 26.40
C HIS A 38 -13.00 14.10 25.98
N HIS A 39 -12.46 15.32 25.88
CA HIS A 39 -13.15 16.49 25.35
C HIS A 39 -12.37 16.98 24.13
N PRO A 40 -12.60 16.37 22.95
CA PRO A 40 -11.88 16.73 21.75
C PRO A 40 -12.24 18.16 21.30
N PRO A 41 -11.25 18.96 20.84
CA PRO A 41 -11.51 20.29 20.31
C PRO A 41 -12.35 20.20 19.02
N SER A 42 -12.95 21.32 18.62
CA SER A 42 -13.53 21.43 17.27
C SER A 42 -12.45 21.17 16.22
N TYR A 43 -12.84 20.54 15.10
CA TYR A 43 -11.91 20.29 14.00
C TYR A 43 -11.23 21.60 13.54
N GLN A 44 -9.91 21.54 13.40
CA GLN A 44 -9.11 22.64 12.87
C GLN A 44 -8.63 22.25 11.48
N PRO A 45 -9.13 22.90 10.42
CA PRO A 45 -8.71 22.62 9.05
C PRO A 45 -7.21 22.84 8.87
N SER A 46 -6.58 21.91 8.15
CA SER A 46 -5.17 22.03 7.75
C SER A 46 -5.05 22.28 6.25
N SER A 47 -3.86 22.66 5.79
CA SER A 47 -3.58 22.79 4.35
C SER A 47 -3.77 21.48 3.58
N LYS A 48 -3.51 20.34 4.23
CA LYS A 48 -3.69 19.01 3.64
C LYS A 48 -5.15 18.55 3.64
N ILE A 49 -5.86 18.80 4.74
CA ILE A 49 -7.26 18.41 4.90
C ILE A 49 -8.09 19.66 5.22
N PRO A 50 -8.62 20.36 4.20
CA PRO A 50 -9.56 21.45 4.41
C PRO A 50 -10.91 20.93 4.91
N GLN A 51 -11.75 21.82 5.44
CA GLN A 51 -13.08 21.48 5.97
C GLN A 51 -13.92 20.69 4.96
N GLU A 52 -13.97 21.11 3.71
CA GLU A 52 -14.75 20.42 2.66
C GLU A 52 -14.32 18.97 2.43
N LEU A 53 -13.01 18.69 2.56
CA LEU A 53 -12.49 17.33 2.43
C LEU A 53 -12.80 16.51 3.68
N PHE A 54 -12.67 17.12 4.86
CA PHE A 54 -13.04 16.50 6.13
C PHE A 54 -14.53 16.09 6.16
N ASP A 55 -15.42 16.97 5.71
CA ASP A 55 -16.86 16.70 5.65
C ASP A 55 -17.17 15.53 4.69
N LYS A 56 -16.43 15.41 3.59
CA LYS A 56 -16.52 14.26 2.66
C LYS A 56 -15.97 12.97 3.25
N ILE A 57 -14.90 13.04 4.05
CA ILE A 57 -14.30 11.85 4.69
C ILE A 57 -15.24 11.31 5.76
N ILE A 58 -15.83 12.19 6.57
CA ILE A 58 -16.74 11.77 7.64
C ILE A 58 -18.09 11.35 7.10
N ALA A 59 -18.61 12.07 6.09
CA ALA A 59 -19.90 11.81 5.42
C ALA A 59 -20.93 11.14 6.35
N ASN A 60 -21.29 11.84 7.44
CA ASN A 60 -22.17 11.32 8.47
C ASN A 60 -23.65 11.51 8.09
N GLU A 61 -24.03 11.10 6.88
CA GLU A 61 -25.36 11.34 6.31
C GLU A 61 -26.47 10.71 7.17
N ASP A 62 -26.20 9.53 7.74
CA ASP A 62 -27.12 8.80 8.61
C ASP A 62 -27.10 9.29 10.07
N ASN A 63 -26.32 10.33 10.40
CA ASN A 63 -26.06 10.79 11.78
C ASN A 63 -25.61 9.65 12.72
N PHE A 64 -24.89 8.66 12.17
CA PHE A 64 -24.34 7.53 12.91
C PHE A 64 -23.39 7.99 14.02
N LEU A 65 -22.53 8.97 13.71
CA LEU A 65 -21.58 9.55 14.67
C LEU A 65 -22.21 10.70 15.45
N TRP A 66 -21.94 10.75 16.75
CA TRP A 66 -22.30 11.89 17.59
C TRP A 66 -21.40 13.10 17.30
N PRO A 67 -21.85 14.32 17.62
CA PRO A 67 -21.04 15.52 17.42
C PRO A 67 -19.67 15.49 18.13
N GLU A 68 -19.57 14.79 19.26
CA GLU A 68 -18.29 14.59 19.96
C GLU A 68 -17.39 13.55 19.28
N GLU A 69 -17.96 12.49 18.71
CA GLU A 69 -17.22 11.48 17.95
C GLU A 69 -16.65 12.05 16.65
N VAL A 70 -17.39 12.95 16.00
CA VAL A 70 -16.91 13.71 14.83
C VAL A 70 -15.69 14.55 15.19
N LYS A 71 -15.72 15.23 16.35
CA LYS A 71 -14.56 15.99 16.86
C LYS A 71 -13.38 15.09 17.21
N LEU A 72 -13.65 13.94 17.83
CA LEU A 72 -12.64 12.94 18.16
C LEU A 72 -11.94 12.43 16.91
N PHE A 73 -12.71 12.14 15.86
CA PHE A 73 -12.16 11.74 14.56
C PHE A 73 -11.28 12.84 13.96
N GLY A 74 -11.71 14.10 14.06
CA GLY A 74 -10.89 15.26 13.70
C GLY A 74 -9.57 15.33 14.45
N GLN A 75 -9.57 15.05 15.76
CA GLN A 75 -8.34 14.99 16.56
C GLN A 75 -7.43 13.85 16.10
N VAL A 76 -7.97 12.65 15.83
CA VAL A 76 -7.22 11.49 15.33
C VAL A 76 -6.58 11.80 13.98
N LEU A 77 -7.33 12.39 13.05
CA LEU A 77 -6.79 12.80 11.75
C LEU A 77 -5.67 13.82 11.91
N ASN A 78 -5.88 14.87 12.70
CA ASN A 78 -4.90 15.93 12.91
C ASN A 78 -3.59 15.40 13.52
N ASN A 79 -3.69 14.49 14.49
CA ASN A 79 -2.52 13.83 15.10
C ASN A 79 -1.72 13.00 14.09
N ASN A 80 -2.37 12.46 13.05
CA ASN A 80 -1.75 11.56 12.06
C ASN A 80 -1.54 12.20 10.68
N LEU A 81 -1.79 13.51 10.52
CA LEU A 81 -1.63 14.25 9.26
C LEU A 81 -0.28 14.00 8.54
N PRO A 82 0.88 13.91 9.23
CA PRO A 82 2.15 13.66 8.56
C PRO A 82 2.21 12.31 7.83
N ALA A 83 1.45 11.32 8.28
CA ALA A 83 1.41 9.99 7.67
C ALA A 83 0.42 9.90 6.50
N ILE A 84 -0.45 10.91 6.33
CA ILE A 84 -1.45 10.93 5.26
C ILE A 84 -0.85 11.61 4.04
N ALA A 85 -0.78 10.87 2.94
CA ALA A 85 -0.41 11.38 1.63
C ALA A 85 -1.66 11.90 0.91
N THR A 86 -1.65 13.18 0.55
CA THR A 86 -2.74 13.83 -0.21
C THR A 86 -2.41 14.00 -1.69
N GLN A 87 -1.11 14.01 -2.02
CA GLN A 87 -0.59 14.09 -3.38
C GLN A 87 0.35 12.91 -3.64
N ASP A 88 0.54 12.53 -4.90
CA ASP A 88 1.44 11.43 -5.27
C ASP A 88 2.91 11.72 -4.88
N SER A 89 3.30 12.99 -4.82
CA SER A 89 4.61 13.41 -4.32
C SER A 89 4.83 13.12 -2.83
N GLU A 90 3.75 13.00 -2.05
CA GLU A 90 3.79 12.67 -0.62
C GLU A 90 3.74 11.15 -0.38
N ARG A 91 3.71 10.35 -1.44
CA ARG A 91 3.63 8.90 -1.36
C ARG A 91 4.87 8.35 -0.63
N GLY A 92 4.62 7.80 0.55
CA GLY A 92 5.63 7.09 1.33
C GLY A 92 5.93 5.69 0.77
N VAL A 93 7.04 5.12 1.25
CA VAL A 93 7.39 3.71 1.07
C VAL A 93 7.22 3.00 2.42
N LEU A 94 6.89 1.72 2.38
CA LEU A 94 6.86 0.90 3.60
C LEU A 94 8.26 0.82 4.20
N ARG A 95 8.34 0.80 5.53
CA ARG A 95 9.63 0.64 6.22
C ARG A 95 10.13 -0.79 6.07
N GLU A 96 11.42 -0.92 5.75
CA GLU A 96 12.12 -2.21 5.52
C GLU A 96 12.19 -3.10 6.78
N ASP A 97 12.12 -2.52 7.97
CA ASP A 97 12.09 -3.28 9.23
C ASP A 97 10.74 -3.96 9.50
N TYR A 98 9.65 -3.47 8.87
CA TYR A 98 8.31 -4.05 8.99
C TYR A 98 7.98 -5.00 7.85
N PHE A 99 8.52 -4.77 6.65
CA PHE A 99 8.19 -5.57 5.45
C PHE A 99 9.46 -5.97 4.73
N SER A 100 9.57 -7.25 4.40
CA SER A 100 10.64 -7.71 3.51
C SER A 100 10.46 -7.15 2.10
N ASP A 101 11.55 -7.15 1.34
CA ASP A 101 11.52 -6.76 -0.07
C ASP A 101 10.50 -7.59 -0.87
N TYR A 102 9.90 -6.92 -1.85
CA TYR A 102 9.01 -7.58 -2.79
C TYR A 102 9.81 -8.31 -3.86
N ILE A 103 9.63 -9.62 -3.94
CA ILE A 103 10.30 -10.47 -4.93
C ILE A 103 9.29 -10.81 -6.03
N ILE A 104 9.61 -10.47 -7.28
CA ILE A 104 8.84 -10.93 -8.44
C ILE A 104 9.33 -12.33 -8.79
N PRO A 105 8.53 -13.40 -8.59
CA PRO A 105 8.96 -14.74 -8.95
C PRO A 105 9.12 -14.84 -10.47
N LEU A 106 10.24 -15.42 -10.90
CA LEU A 106 10.54 -15.67 -12.30
C LEU A 106 10.43 -17.17 -12.57
N VAL A 107 9.85 -17.53 -13.71
CA VAL A 107 9.86 -18.90 -14.23
C VAL A 107 11.05 -19.02 -15.18
N ASP A 108 11.83 -20.09 -15.02
CA ASP A 108 12.95 -20.35 -15.91
C ASP A 108 12.48 -20.44 -17.36
N HIS A 109 13.23 -19.79 -18.26
CA HIS A 109 12.92 -19.80 -19.68
C HIS A 109 13.37 -21.14 -20.27
N GLU A 110 12.43 -21.94 -20.76
CA GLU A 110 12.76 -23.11 -21.59
C GLU A 110 13.19 -22.64 -22.99
N PRO A 111 14.46 -22.83 -23.41
CA PRO A 111 14.87 -22.52 -24.76
C PRO A 111 14.09 -23.39 -25.74
N TRP A 112 13.57 -22.78 -26.80
CA TRP A 112 12.87 -23.49 -27.86
C TRP A 112 13.84 -24.48 -28.51
N VAL A 113 13.64 -25.78 -28.27
CA VAL A 113 14.40 -26.84 -28.94
C VAL A 113 13.81 -27.00 -30.34
N GLU A 114 14.57 -26.58 -31.35
CA GLU A 114 14.22 -26.89 -32.74
C GLU A 114 14.29 -28.41 -32.92
N LYS A 115 13.15 -29.03 -33.24
CA LYS A 115 13.11 -30.45 -33.59
C LYS A 115 13.97 -30.64 -34.83
N ASN A 116 15.04 -31.42 -34.72
CA ASN A 116 15.92 -31.72 -35.84
C ASN A 116 15.07 -32.33 -36.98
N ILE A 117 15.02 -31.65 -38.12
CA ILE A 117 14.28 -32.13 -39.29
C ILE A 117 14.99 -33.41 -39.78
N PRO A 118 14.30 -34.55 -39.94
CA PRO A 118 14.93 -35.76 -40.44
C PRO A 118 15.51 -35.50 -41.83
N ILE A 119 16.81 -35.72 -42.01
CA ILE A 119 17.43 -35.67 -43.33
C ILE A 119 17.04 -36.96 -44.06
N PRO A 120 16.43 -36.90 -45.26
CA PRO A 120 16.06 -38.10 -46.00
C PRO A 120 17.31 -38.90 -46.42
N PRO A 121 17.26 -40.24 -46.39
CA PRO A 121 18.34 -41.07 -46.93
C PRO A 121 18.43 -40.87 -48.45
N GLY A 122 19.64 -40.58 -48.93
CA GLY A 122 19.97 -40.45 -50.35
C GLY A 122 20.18 -41.79 -51.05
#